data_AF-A0A0K0GMZ4-F1
#
_entry.id   AF-A0A0K0GMZ4-F1
#
_cell.length_a   1.000
_cell.length_b   1.000
_cell.length_c   1.000
_cell.angle_alpha   90.00
_cell.angle_beta   90.00
_cell.angle_gamma   90.00
#
_symmetry.space_group_name_H-M   'P 1'
#
loop_
_entity.id
_entity.type
_entity.pdbx_description
1 polymer ?
#
loop_
_entity_poly.entity_id
_entity_poly.type
_entity_poly.pdbx_seq_one_letter_code
_entity_poly.pdbx_strand_id
1 'polypeptide(L)' 'MIAITESGTAAHVRANAAACGLQLDARDLAEMDRAFPAPKRKQPLDLR' A
#
# COMPACT_ATOMS: atom_id res chain seq x y z
N MET A 1 -3.77 8.78 6.79
CA MET A 1 -4.19 8.39 5.43
C MET A 1 -4.85 7.03 5.55
N ILE A 2 -6.02 6.83 4.95
CA ILE A 2 -6.75 5.55 4.97
C ILE A 2 -6.92 5.12 3.51
N ALA A 3 -6.50 3.90 3.18
CA ALA A 3 -6.73 3.33 1.85
C ALA A 3 -8.22 2.96 1.69
N ILE A 4 -8.83 3.30 0.55
CA ILE A 4 -10.26 3.04 0.26
C ILE A 4 -10.33 1.98 -0.85
N THR A 5 -10.00 0.74 -0.53
CA THR A 5 -9.97 -0.37 -1.49
C THR A 5 -11.37 -0.92 -1.76
N GLU A 6 -11.71 -1.14 -3.02
CA GLU A 6 -12.92 -1.87 -3.41
C GLU A 6 -12.65 -3.38 -3.52
N SER A 7 -13.65 -4.22 -3.18
CA SER A 7 -13.61 -5.62 -3.58
C SER A 7 -14.99 -6.25 -3.78
N GLY A 8 -15.13 -7.03 -4.87
CA GLY A 8 -16.37 -7.71 -5.24
C GLY A 8 -16.61 -9.05 -4.56
N THR A 9 -15.67 -9.55 -3.74
CA THR A 9 -15.84 -10.84 -3.03
C THR A 9 -15.71 -10.67 -1.52
N ALA A 10 -16.53 -11.39 -0.77
CA ALA A 10 -16.48 -11.37 0.69
C ALA A 10 -15.13 -11.86 1.25
N ALA A 11 -14.43 -12.74 0.52
CA ALA A 11 -13.11 -13.22 0.91
C ALA A 11 -12.07 -12.08 0.89
N HIS A 12 -12.04 -11.29 -0.17
CA HIS A 12 -11.11 -10.15 -0.27
C HIS A 12 -11.49 -9.02 0.70
N VAL A 13 -12.79 -8.76 0.93
CA VAL A 13 -13.20 -7.77 1.95
C VAL A 13 -12.64 -8.13 3.32
N ARG A 14 -12.71 -9.41 3.72
CA ARG A 14 -12.13 -9.88 4.98
C ARG A 14 -10.60 -9.74 5.00
N ALA A 15 -9.93 -10.05 3.89
CA ALA A 15 -8.48 -9.88 3.78
C ALA A 15 -8.06 -8.41 3.91
N ASN A 16 -8.75 -7.48 3.23
CA ASN A 16 -8.49 -6.05 3.32
C ASN A 16 -8.69 -5.53 4.76
N ALA A 17 -9.72 -6.01 5.45
CA ALA A 17 -9.95 -5.65 6.85
C ALA A 17 -8.85 -6.20 7.77
N ALA A 18 -8.40 -7.44 7.55
CA ALA A 18 -7.31 -8.04 8.32
C ALA A 18 -5.97 -7.31 8.13
N ALA A 19 -5.76 -6.68 6.97
CA ALA A 19 -4.55 -5.92 6.68
C ALA A 19 -4.31 -4.74 7.64
N CYS A 20 -5.36 -4.20 8.27
CA CYS A 20 -5.23 -3.15 9.30
C CYS A 20 -4.42 -3.60 10.52
N GLY A 21 -4.33 -4.91 10.79
CA GLY A 21 -3.53 -5.47 11.88
C GLY A 21 -2.08 -5.77 11.52
N LEU A 22 -1.68 -5.59 10.25
CA LEU A 22 -0.31 -5.85 9.82
C LEU A 22 0.65 -4.80 10.39
N GLN A 23 1.75 -5.27 10.96
CA GLN A 23 2.86 -4.44 11.42
C GLN A 23 4.08 -4.78 10.57
N LEU A 24 4.52 -3.81 9.77
CA LEU A 24 5.74 -3.92 8.99
C LEU A 24 6.93 -3.50 9.85
N ASP A 25 7.99 -4.30 9.84
CA ASP A 25 9.23 -3.95 10.53
C ASP A 25 10.14 -3.06 9.67
N ALA A 26 11.28 -2.65 10.24
CA ALA A 26 12.22 -1.78 9.54
C ALA A 26 12.82 -2.42 8.28
N ARG A 27 12.95 -3.74 8.24
CA ARG A 27 13.47 -4.46 7.09
C ARG A 27 12.42 -4.49 5.98
N ASP A 28 11.17 -4.79 6.31
CA ASP A 28 10.06 -4.79 5.35
C ASP A 28 9.96 -3.43 4.63
N LEU A 29 10.01 -2.35 5.42
CA LEU A 29 9.97 -0.99 4.88
C LEU A 29 11.19 -0.66 4.01
N ALA A 30 12.39 -1.09 4.41
CA ALA A 30 13.60 -0.88 3.61
C ALA A 30 13.58 -1.67 2.28
N GLU A 31 13.01 -2.87 2.28
CA GLU A 31 12.81 -3.67 1.06
C GLU A 31 11.79 -2.99 0.14
N MET A 32 10.71 -2.42 0.69
CA MET A 32 9.72 -1.65 -0.07
C MET A 32 10.33 -0.38 -0.69
N ASP A 33 11.09 0.41 0.08
CA ASP A 33 11.75 1.62 -0.44
C ASP A 33 12.75 1.31 -1.55
N ARG A 34 13.45 0.17 -1.46
CA ARG A 34 14.36 -0.29 -2.51
C ARG A 34 13.62 -0.70 -3.79
N ALA A 35 12.48 -1.36 -3.65
CA ALA A 35 11.68 -1.84 -4.77
C ALA A 35 10.84 -0.72 -5.43
N PHE A 36 10.34 0.22 -4.63
CA PHE A 36 9.45 1.32 -5.02
C PHE A 36 10.05 2.67 -4.59
N PRO A 37 11.17 3.09 -5.18
CA PRO A 37 11.88 4.29 -4.75
C PRO A 37 11.04 5.55 -4.93
N ALA A 38 11.18 6.48 -3.97
CA ALA A 38 10.50 7.76 -4.03
C ALA A 38 10.87 8.58 -5.29
N PRO A 39 9.96 9.40 -5.82
CA PRO A 39 10.22 10.26 -6.98
C PRO A 39 11.33 11.29 -6.67
N LYS A 40 12.36 11.37 -7.51
CA LYS A 40 13.52 12.26 -7.31
C LYS A 40 13.35 13.66 -7.89
N ARG A 41 12.24 13.92 -8.56
CA ARG A 41 11.91 15.22 -9.19
C ARG A 41 10.41 15.40 -9.22
N LYS A 42 9.98 16.64 -9.44
CA LYS A 42 8.56 16.96 -9.65
C LYS A 42 8.02 16.14 -10.83
N GLN A 43 6.94 15.42 -10.57
CA GLN A 43 6.17 14.68 -11.56
C GLN A 43 4.71 15.15 -11.50
N PRO A 44 3.96 15.09 -12.62
CA PRO A 44 2.53 15.39 -12.61
C PRO A 44 1.78 14.43 -11.69
N LEU A 45 0.59 14.85 -11.23
CA LEU A 45 -0.30 14.00 -10.45
C LEU A 45 -0.78 12.82 -11.31
N ASP A 46 -0.68 11.62 -10.77
CA ASP A 46 -1.25 10.44 -11.41
C ASP A 46 -2.76 10.39 -11.12
N LEU A 47 -3.56 10.26 -12.18
CA LEU A 47 -5.03 10.26 -12.15
C LEU A 47 -5.60 8.99 -12.77
N ARG A 48 -4.73 7.99 -13.00
CA ARG A 48 -5.12 6.70 -13.56
C ARG A 48 -5.80 5.81 -12.53
#